data_AF-A0A3B9YRZ0-F1
#
_entry.id   AF-A0A3B9YRZ0-F1
#
_cell.length_a   1.000
_cell.length_b   1.000
_cell.length_c   1.000
_cell.angle_alpha   90.00
_cell.angle_beta   90.00
_cell.angle_gamma   90.00
#
_symmetry.space_group_name_H-M   'P 1'
#
loop_
_entity.id
_entity.type
_entity.pdbx_description
1 polymer ?
#
loop_
_entity_poly.entity_id
_entity_poly.type
_entity_poly.pdbx_seq_one_letter_code
_entity_poly.pdbx_strand_id
1 'polypeptide(L)'
;TGGSMGSVVGEKIARLGQRSLEKKWPLILVSASGGARMQEGILSLMQMPRTTIAVQMLKDAGLPYIVLHTDPTTGGVTASYAMLGDVHIAEPGSLIGLSGPRVIENTIRAKLPEGFQRAEYLLDHGMIDVVCHRKDLKTTLGRLLRLLTKAPAAVQRAEPEAANDVEALPMLQAAQSVPPSQPGVILQDQA
;
A
#
# COMPACT_ATOMS: atom_id res chain seq x y z
N THR A 1 5.21 8.91 15.22
CA THR A 1 5.76 7.53 15.12
C THR A 1 5.75 7.08 13.68
N GLY A 2 6.91 6.89 13.04
CA GLY A 2 7.02 6.46 11.64
C GLY A 2 6.78 4.96 11.45
N GLY A 3 5.60 4.47 11.84
CA GLY A 3 5.24 3.04 11.68
C GLY A 3 6.06 2.06 12.54
N SER A 4 6.70 2.51 13.62
CA SER A 4 7.59 1.65 14.41
C SER A 4 6.88 0.45 15.07
N MET A 5 7.48 -0.73 14.93
CA MET A 5 6.98 -1.99 15.48
C MET A 5 7.21 -2.05 17.00
N GLY A 6 6.13 -1.99 17.76
CA GLY A 6 6.07 -2.33 19.19
C GLY A 6 5.10 -3.48 19.44
N SER A 7 4.79 -3.75 20.71
CA SER A 7 3.99 -4.89 21.17
C SER A 7 2.63 -4.98 20.49
N VAL A 8 1.96 -3.84 20.27
CA VAL A 8 0.65 -3.81 19.59
C VAL A 8 0.74 -4.21 18.12
N VAL A 9 1.81 -3.79 17.41
CA VAL A 9 2.01 -4.16 16.00
C VAL A 9 2.31 -5.65 15.89
N GLY A 10 3.21 -6.16 16.74
CA GLY A 10 3.53 -7.59 16.78
C GLY A 10 2.32 -8.46 17.11
N GLU A 11 1.49 -8.05 18.09
CA GLU A 11 0.23 -8.73 18.42
C GLU A 11 -0.74 -8.77 17.23
N LYS A 12 -0.92 -7.64 16.52
CA LYS A 12 -1.80 -7.58 15.35
C LYS A 12 -1.33 -8.51 14.23
N ILE A 13 -0.03 -8.55 13.95
CA ILE A 13 0.54 -9.45 12.94
C ILE A 13 0.35 -10.91 13.36
N ALA A 14 0.60 -11.27 14.62
CA ALA A 14 0.36 -12.61 15.12
C ALA A 14 -1.11 -13.05 14.96
N ARG A 15 -2.06 -12.16 15.30
CA ARG A 15 -3.50 -12.42 15.09
C ARG A 15 -3.88 -12.53 13.61
N LEU A 16 -3.25 -11.75 12.74
CA LEU A 16 -3.46 -11.86 11.29
C LEU A 16 -2.98 -13.21 10.75
N GLY A 17 -1.81 -13.67 11.20
CA GLY A 17 -1.31 -15.01 10.89
C GLY A 17 -2.28 -16.09 11.35
N GLN A 18 -2.70 -16.05 12.62
CA GLN A 18 -3.68 -16.99 13.18
C GLN A 18 -5.00 -17.00 12.41
N ARG A 19 -5.55 -15.82 12.11
CA ARG A 19 -6.80 -15.69 11.35
C ARG A 19 -6.66 -16.23 9.92
N SER A 20 -5.50 -16.03 9.29
CA SER A 20 -5.21 -16.55 7.95
C SER A 20 -5.13 -18.08 7.97
N LEU A 21 -4.56 -18.68 9.02
CA LEU A 21 -4.53 -20.13 9.22
C LEU A 21 -5.93 -20.74 9.42
N GLU A 22 -6.77 -20.09 10.23
CA GLU A 22 -8.16 -20.51 10.49
C GLU A 22 -9.02 -20.45 9.24
N LYS A 23 -8.86 -19.37 8.45
CA LYS A 23 -9.65 -19.14 7.24
C LYS A 23 -9.05 -19.75 5.97
N LYS A 24 -7.82 -20.28 6.06
CA LYS A 24 -7.04 -20.75 4.90
C LYS A 24 -6.91 -19.67 3.83
N TRP A 25 -6.63 -18.45 4.24
CA TRP A 25 -6.48 -17.30 3.35
C TRP A 25 -5.01 -16.97 3.14
N PRO A 26 -4.61 -16.57 1.92
CA PRO A 26 -3.35 -15.88 1.70
C PRO A 26 -3.27 -14.62 2.56
N LEU A 27 -2.05 -14.29 3.01
CA LEU A 27 -1.78 -13.07 3.76
C LEU A 27 -0.95 -12.10 2.92
N ILE A 28 -1.36 -10.84 2.86
CA ILE A 28 -0.56 -9.75 2.31
C ILE A 28 -0.25 -8.78 3.44
N LEU A 29 1.03 -8.47 3.67
CA LEU A 29 1.44 -7.41 4.59
C LEU A 29 2.03 -6.24 3.81
N VAL A 30 1.49 -5.05 4.05
CA VAL A 30 2.02 -3.79 3.55
C VAL A 30 2.95 -3.20 4.62
N SER A 31 4.23 -3.12 4.32
CA SER A 31 5.25 -2.67 5.26
C SER A 31 5.57 -1.21 5.04
N ALA A 32 5.46 -0.43 6.13
CA ALA A 32 5.84 0.97 6.21
C ALA A 32 6.34 1.22 7.64
N SER A 33 7.65 1.14 7.87
CA SER A 33 8.23 1.23 9.20
C SER A 33 9.66 1.74 9.20
N GLY A 34 9.96 2.65 10.13
CA GLY A 34 11.33 3.01 10.48
C GLY A 34 12.06 1.97 11.35
N GLY A 35 11.40 0.88 11.75
CA GLY A 35 11.99 -0.21 12.55
C GLY A 35 11.31 -0.44 13.90
N ALA A 36 12.08 -0.91 14.88
CA ALA A 36 11.55 -1.24 16.21
C ALA A 36 11.21 0.03 17.02
N ARG A 37 10.17 -0.04 17.86
CA ARG A 37 9.75 1.06 18.73
C ARG A 37 10.63 1.11 19.98
N MET A 38 11.62 1.99 19.97
CA MET A 38 12.58 2.12 21.07
C MET A 38 11.94 2.39 22.43
N GLN A 39 10.77 3.05 22.45
CA GLN A 39 10.05 3.37 23.69
C GLN A 39 9.57 2.14 24.47
N GLU A 40 9.43 0.98 23.80
CA GLU A 40 9.06 -0.27 24.47
C GLU A 40 10.27 -1.20 24.69
N GLY A 41 11.49 -0.76 24.34
CA GLY A 41 12.73 -1.48 24.59
C GLY A 41 12.74 -2.92 24.07
N ILE A 42 13.09 -3.87 24.95
CA ILE A 42 13.18 -5.29 24.64
C ILE A 42 11.86 -5.88 24.12
N LEU A 43 10.72 -5.32 24.52
CA LEU A 43 9.42 -5.80 24.05
C LEU A 43 9.26 -5.61 22.54
N SER A 44 9.76 -4.50 21.98
CA SER A 44 9.79 -4.29 20.53
C SER A 44 10.70 -5.28 19.81
N LEU A 45 11.86 -5.59 20.40
CA LEU A 45 12.77 -6.59 19.84
C LEU A 45 12.12 -7.97 19.78
N MET A 46 11.40 -8.35 20.85
CA MET A 46 10.70 -9.65 20.92
C MET A 46 9.55 -9.78 19.92
N GLN A 47 9.10 -8.69 19.28
CA GLN A 47 8.12 -8.80 18.20
C GLN A 47 8.74 -9.38 16.92
N MET A 48 10.07 -9.31 16.73
CA MET A 48 10.74 -9.92 15.57
C MET A 48 10.55 -11.45 15.52
N PRO A 49 10.96 -12.24 16.53
CA PRO A 49 10.72 -13.68 16.53
C PRO A 49 9.23 -14.01 16.55
N ARG A 50 8.40 -13.23 17.27
CA ARG A 50 6.96 -13.46 17.34
C ARG A 50 6.27 -13.39 15.99
N THR A 51 6.58 -12.36 15.20
CA THR A 51 6.02 -12.20 13.85
C THR A 51 6.64 -13.18 12.85
N THR A 52 7.91 -13.53 13.03
CA THR A 52 8.59 -14.58 12.25
C THR A 52 7.91 -15.94 12.42
N ILE A 53 7.54 -16.31 13.66
CA ILE A 53 6.81 -17.55 13.93
C ILE A 53 5.44 -17.53 13.22
N ALA A 54 4.73 -16.41 13.25
CA ALA A 54 3.44 -16.29 12.55
C ALA A 54 3.58 -16.52 11.03
N VAL A 55 4.65 -16.00 10.41
CA VAL A 55 4.96 -16.25 9.00
C VAL A 55 5.34 -17.71 8.76
N GLN A 56 6.17 -18.30 9.62
CA GLN A 56 6.56 -19.71 9.50
C GLN A 56 5.33 -20.64 9.55
N MET A 57 4.36 -20.36 10.42
CA MET A 57 3.13 -21.16 10.49
C MET A 57 2.32 -21.08 9.17
N LEU A 58 2.30 -19.93 8.48
CA LEU A 58 1.66 -19.81 7.17
C LEU A 58 2.38 -20.66 6.12
N LYS A 59 3.72 -20.61 6.12
CA LYS A 59 4.56 -21.43 5.24
C LYS A 59 4.33 -22.93 5.45
N ASP A 60 4.29 -23.36 6.70
CA ASP A 60 4.03 -24.78 7.06
C ASP A 60 2.63 -25.22 6.63
N ALA A 61 1.66 -24.31 6.64
CA ALA A 61 0.30 -24.55 6.16
C ALA A 61 0.14 -24.43 4.63
N GLY A 62 1.21 -24.09 3.89
CA GLY A 62 1.18 -23.86 2.45
C GLY A 62 0.33 -22.65 2.03
N LEU A 63 0.15 -21.66 2.90
CA LEU A 63 -0.62 -20.45 2.61
C LEU A 63 0.30 -19.36 2.05
N PRO A 64 -0.01 -18.77 0.88
CA PRO A 64 0.82 -17.73 0.30
C PRO A 64 0.93 -16.49 1.20
N TYR A 65 2.15 -15.99 1.37
CA TYR A 65 2.47 -14.79 2.09
C TYR A 65 3.23 -13.80 1.20
N ILE A 66 2.61 -12.65 0.89
CA ILE A 66 3.20 -11.62 0.04
C ILE A 66 3.53 -10.39 0.90
N VAL A 67 4.70 -9.80 0.69
CA VAL A 67 5.07 -8.52 1.32
C VAL A 67 5.09 -7.43 0.27
N LEU A 68 4.33 -6.37 0.52
CA LEU A 68 4.41 -5.11 -0.23
C LEU A 68 5.21 -4.10 0.60
N HIS A 69 6.43 -3.79 0.16
CA HIS A 69 7.28 -2.77 0.74
C HIS A 69 6.89 -1.38 0.24
N THR A 70 6.73 -0.45 1.18
CA THR A 70 6.49 0.97 0.90
C THR A 70 7.53 1.82 1.64
N ASP A 71 7.60 3.09 1.28
CA ASP A 71 8.64 3.99 1.79
C ASP A 71 8.33 4.52 3.20
N PRO A 72 9.23 4.36 4.19
CA PRO A 72 10.38 3.45 4.23
C PRO A 72 10.02 2.11 4.88
N THR A 73 10.82 1.07 4.63
CA THR A 73 10.79 -0.20 5.38
C THR A 73 12.19 -0.53 5.89
N THR A 74 12.46 -0.32 7.18
CA THR A 74 13.81 -0.44 7.74
C THR A 74 13.90 -1.16 9.09
N GLY A 75 15.13 -1.44 9.55
CA GLY A 75 15.39 -1.87 10.92
C GLY A 75 14.92 -3.28 11.25
N GLY A 76 14.45 -3.47 12.49
CA GLY A 76 13.95 -4.78 12.95
C GLY A 76 12.77 -5.32 12.12
N VAL A 77 12.04 -4.46 11.40
CA VAL A 77 10.97 -4.90 10.50
C VAL A 77 11.53 -5.60 9.26
N THR A 78 12.57 -5.06 8.62
CA THR A 78 13.24 -5.75 7.49
C THR A 78 13.95 -7.01 7.93
N ALA A 79 14.47 -7.05 9.16
CA ALA A 79 15.10 -8.25 9.73
C ALA A 79 14.10 -9.27 10.31
N SER A 80 12.80 -9.14 10.00
CA SER A 80 11.77 -10.07 10.44
C SER A 80 10.72 -10.28 9.34
N TYR A 81 9.43 -10.16 9.64
CA TYR A 81 8.34 -10.55 8.75
C TYR A 81 8.39 -9.88 7.36
N ALA A 82 8.98 -8.70 7.22
CA ALA A 82 8.98 -7.98 5.95
C ALA A 82 9.91 -8.62 4.89
N MET A 83 10.91 -9.44 5.28
CA MET A 83 11.82 -10.13 4.34
C MET A 83 11.67 -11.66 4.38
N LEU A 84 10.47 -12.14 4.73
CA LEU A 84 10.13 -13.57 4.79
C LEU A 84 8.95 -13.91 3.88
N GLY A 85 8.67 -13.08 2.88
CA GLY A 85 7.59 -13.28 1.92
C GLY A 85 7.93 -14.37 0.91
N ASP A 86 6.92 -15.03 0.38
CA ASP A 86 7.06 -15.86 -0.82
C ASP A 86 7.29 -14.98 -2.06
N VAL A 87 6.73 -13.77 -2.05
CA VAL A 87 6.94 -12.73 -3.07
C VAL A 87 7.08 -11.37 -2.40
N HIS A 88 8.12 -10.65 -2.79
CA HIS A 88 8.42 -9.28 -2.40
C HIS A 88 8.10 -8.30 -3.52
N ILE A 89 7.13 -7.44 -3.27
CA ILE A 89 6.76 -6.32 -4.15
C ILE A 89 7.22 -5.04 -3.48
N ALA A 90 7.73 -4.06 -4.22
CA ALA A 90 8.03 -2.73 -3.72
C ALA A 90 7.36 -1.65 -4.57
N GLU A 91 6.97 -0.54 -3.94
CA GLU A 91 6.62 0.67 -4.69
C GLU A 91 7.89 1.37 -5.19
N PRO A 92 7.85 2.05 -6.37
CA PRO A 92 9.01 2.71 -6.94
C PRO A 92 9.69 3.68 -5.96
N GLY A 93 11.02 3.65 -5.92
CA GLY A 93 11.84 4.53 -5.07
C GLY A 93 11.78 4.27 -3.56
N SER A 94 11.04 3.25 -3.10
CA SER A 94 10.94 2.92 -1.67
C SER A 94 12.30 2.62 -1.06
N LEU A 95 12.62 3.23 0.08
CA LEU A 95 13.82 2.93 0.85
C LEU A 95 13.59 1.68 1.70
N ILE A 96 14.36 0.64 1.44
CA ILE A 96 14.22 -0.64 2.15
C ILE A 96 15.61 -1.11 2.62
N GLY A 97 15.76 -1.37 3.91
CA GLY A 97 17.01 -1.92 4.43
C GLY A 97 17.20 -1.91 5.94
N LEU A 98 18.12 -2.73 6.43
CA LEU A 98 18.32 -2.94 7.86
C LEU A 98 18.73 -1.66 8.61
N SER A 99 19.71 -0.94 8.09
CA SER A 99 20.19 0.31 8.66
C SER A 99 19.93 1.45 7.68
N GLY A 100 19.56 2.62 8.19
CA GLY A 100 19.36 3.79 7.33
C GLY A 100 20.68 4.23 6.66
N PRO A 101 20.63 4.83 5.45
CA PRO A 101 21.82 5.22 4.68
C PRO A 101 22.85 6.03 5.50
N ARG A 102 22.36 7.01 6.25
CA ARG A 102 23.18 7.88 7.13
C ARG A 102 23.98 7.09 8.16
N VAL A 103 23.41 6.03 8.73
CA VAL A 103 24.11 5.20 9.73
C VAL A 103 25.24 4.44 9.04
N ILE A 104 24.96 3.86 7.87
CA ILE A 104 25.94 3.09 7.11
C ILE A 104 27.11 3.97 6.67
N GLU A 105 26.84 5.13 6.07
CA GLU A 105 27.87 6.09 5.63
C GLU A 105 28.78 6.54 6.79
N ASN A 106 28.19 6.80 7.96
CA ASN A 106 28.96 7.17 9.15
C ASN A 106 29.85 6.03 9.65
N THR A 107 29.42 4.77 9.50
CA THR A 107 30.20 3.60 9.91
C THR A 107 31.35 3.32 8.94
N ILE A 108 31.08 3.31 7.62
CA ILE A 108 32.09 2.97 6.60
C ILE A 108 32.96 4.16 6.18
N ARG A 109 32.58 5.38 6.56
CA ARG A 109 33.26 6.65 6.21
C ARG A 109 33.40 6.88 4.70
N ALA A 110 32.42 6.40 3.93
CA ALA A 110 32.34 6.54 2.48
C ALA A 110 30.90 6.85 2.06
N LYS A 111 30.75 7.46 0.88
CA LYS A 111 29.43 7.69 0.28
C LYS A 111 28.86 6.39 -0.26
N LEU A 112 27.54 6.22 -0.13
CA LEU A 112 26.87 5.08 -0.73
C LEU A 112 26.65 5.30 -2.24
N PRO A 113 26.58 4.21 -3.03
CA PRO A 113 26.18 4.29 -4.44
C PRO A 113 24.85 5.01 -4.62
N GLU A 114 24.64 5.61 -5.79
CA GLU A 114 23.35 6.18 -6.15
C GLU A 114 22.27 5.08 -6.15
N GLY A 115 21.09 5.40 -5.63
CA GLY A 115 20.00 4.44 -5.54
C GLY A 115 20.18 3.32 -4.50
N PHE A 116 21.26 3.31 -3.70
CA PHE A 116 21.46 2.30 -2.66
C PHE A 116 20.21 2.17 -1.76
N GLN A 117 19.80 0.93 -1.49
CA GLN A 117 18.57 0.57 -0.74
C GLN A 117 17.23 1.00 -1.38
N ARG A 118 17.23 1.55 -2.60
CA ARG A 118 15.99 1.81 -3.33
C ARG A 118 15.40 0.52 -3.90
N ALA A 119 14.09 0.52 -4.10
CA ALA A 119 13.34 -0.61 -4.66
C ALA A 119 13.98 -1.16 -5.94
N GLU A 120 14.40 -0.28 -6.85
CA GLU A 120 15.04 -0.63 -8.12
C GLU A 120 16.43 -1.25 -7.90
N TYR A 121 17.24 -0.65 -7.03
CA TYR A 121 18.53 -1.21 -6.65
C TYR A 121 18.38 -2.62 -6.05
N LEU A 122 17.38 -2.82 -5.19
CA LEU A 122 17.13 -4.12 -4.56
C LEU A 122 16.56 -5.15 -5.52
N LEU A 123 15.79 -4.73 -6.52
CA LEU A 123 15.36 -5.59 -7.63
C LEU A 123 16.58 -6.11 -8.41
N ASP A 124 17.51 -5.22 -8.77
CA ASP A 124 18.73 -5.58 -9.51
C ASP A 124 19.65 -6.53 -8.72
N HIS A 125 19.53 -6.56 -7.39
CA HIS A 125 20.32 -7.42 -6.49
C HIS A 125 19.54 -8.65 -5.99
N GLY A 126 18.34 -8.92 -6.53
CA GLY A 126 17.55 -10.11 -6.21
C GLY A 126 16.92 -10.14 -4.82
N MET A 127 16.76 -8.97 -4.18
CA MET A 127 16.12 -8.81 -2.86
C MET A 127 14.63 -8.45 -2.98
N ILE A 128 14.20 -7.92 -4.12
CA ILE A 128 12.81 -7.61 -4.45
C ILE A 128 12.47 -8.33 -5.76
N ASP A 129 11.28 -8.92 -5.85
CA ASP A 129 10.85 -9.65 -7.04
C ASP A 129 10.19 -8.74 -8.07
N VAL A 130 9.44 -7.72 -7.60
CA VAL A 130 8.69 -6.81 -8.47
C VAL A 130 8.70 -5.38 -7.92
N VAL A 131 9.07 -4.42 -8.75
CA VAL A 131 8.79 -2.99 -8.50
C VAL A 131 7.50 -2.63 -9.24
N CYS A 132 6.47 -2.23 -8.51
CA CYS A 132 5.13 -2.02 -9.05
C CYS A 132 4.57 -0.66 -8.65
N HIS A 133 4.17 0.15 -9.64
CA HIS A 133 3.46 1.39 -9.38
C HIS A 133 2.11 1.13 -8.72
N ARG A 134 1.68 2.04 -7.82
CA ARG A 134 0.48 1.85 -6.97
C ARG A 134 -0.80 1.57 -7.75
N LYS A 135 -0.93 2.18 -8.95
CA LYS A 135 -2.08 1.99 -9.84
C LYS A 135 -2.22 0.53 -10.33
N ASP A 136 -1.11 -0.17 -10.45
CA ASP A 136 -1.06 -1.52 -11.03
C ASP A 136 -1.07 -2.62 -9.96
N LEU A 137 -0.87 -2.26 -8.68
CA LEU A 137 -0.79 -3.21 -7.56
C LEU A 137 -1.97 -4.17 -7.50
N LYS A 138 -3.20 -3.67 -7.69
CA LYS A 138 -4.41 -4.51 -7.63
C LYS A 138 -4.36 -5.61 -8.70
N THR A 139 -3.94 -5.27 -9.91
CA THR A 139 -3.82 -6.20 -11.03
C THR A 139 -2.69 -7.19 -10.79
N THR A 140 -1.53 -6.70 -10.35
CA THR A 140 -0.34 -7.52 -10.04
C THR A 140 -0.61 -8.51 -8.91
N LEU A 141 -1.14 -8.05 -7.77
CA LEU A 141 -1.53 -8.90 -6.64
C LEU A 141 -2.59 -9.92 -7.04
N GLY A 142 -3.58 -9.49 -7.83
CA GLY A 142 -4.62 -10.39 -8.34
C GLY A 142 -4.06 -11.52 -9.21
N ARG A 143 -3.02 -11.26 -10.03
CA ARG A 143 -2.33 -12.28 -10.82
C ARG A 143 -1.52 -13.22 -9.95
N LEU A 144 -0.72 -12.68 -9.03
CA LEU A 144 0.12 -13.47 -8.12
C LEU A 144 -0.71 -14.38 -7.22
N LEU A 145 -1.77 -13.85 -6.61
CA LEU A 145 -2.66 -14.65 -5.77
C LEU A 145 -3.30 -15.79 -6.56
N ARG A 146 -3.76 -15.56 -7.80
CA ARG A 146 -4.32 -16.65 -8.63
C ARG A 146 -3.29 -17.73 -8.91
N LEU A 147 -2.06 -17.32 -9.25
CA LEU A 147 -0.98 -18.25 -9.52
C LEU A 147 -0.64 -19.09 -8.28
N LEU A 148 -0.41 -18.44 -7.14
CA LEU A 148 -0.01 -19.09 -5.89
C LEU A 148 -1.12 -19.95 -5.27
N THR A 149 -2.39 -19.58 -5.48
CA THR A 149 -3.55 -20.36 -5.01
C THR A 149 -4.09 -21.34 -6.05
N LYS A 150 -3.49 -21.41 -7.24
CA LYS A 150 -3.97 -22.21 -8.39
C LYS A 150 -5.43 -21.93 -8.76
N ALA A 151 -5.89 -20.70 -8.52
CA ALA A 151 -7.23 -20.28 -8.89
C ALA A 151 -7.31 -20.06 -10.43
N PRO A 152 -8.50 -20.29 -11.04
CA PRO A 152 -8.67 -20.08 -12.46
C PRO A 152 -8.39 -18.63 -12.87
N ALA A 153 -7.92 -18.46 -14.11
CA ALA A 153 -7.68 -17.15 -14.69
C ALA A 153 -8.94 -16.28 -14.58
N ALA A 154 -8.75 -14.97 -14.33
CA ALA A 154 -9.87 -14.04 -14.36
C ALA A 154 -10.50 -14.07 -15.76
N VAL A 155 -11.80 -14.35 -15.85
CA VAL A 155 -12.55 -13.98 -17.05
C VAL A 155 -12.43 -12.47 -17.16
N GLN A 156 -11.90 -11.97 -18.27
CA GLN A 156 -11.93 -10.53 -18.57
C GLN A 156 -13.41 -10.13 -18.55
N ARG A 157 -13.83 -9.44 -17.49
CA ARG A 157 -15.09 -8.71 -17.54
C ARG A 157 -14.79 -7.54 -18.46
N ALA A 158 -15.44 -7.51 -19.62
CA ALA A 158 -15.45 -6.31 -20.44
C ALA A 158 -15.79 -5.13 -19.53
N GLU A 159 -14.92 -4.12 -19.50
CA GLU A 159 -15.29 -2.85 -18.90
C GLU A 159 -16.56 -2.39 -19.61
N PRO A 160 -17.60 -1.92 -18.89
CA PRO A 160 -18.75 -1.34 -19.55
C PRO A 160 -18.21 -0.20 -20.42
N GLU A 161 -18.38 -0.35 -21.72
CA GLU A 161 -18.08 0.67 -22.72
C GLU A 161 -18.66 1.98 -22.19
N ALA A 162 -17.80 2.98 -21.97
CA ALA A 162 -18.24 4.26 -21.46
C ALA A 162 -19.36 4.74 -22.38
N ALA A 163 -20.57 4.87 -21.83
CA ALA A 163 -21.74 5.35 -22.54
C ALA A 163 -21.45 6.78 -23.02
N ASN A 164 -20.89 6.90 -24.21
CA ASN A 164 -20.73 8.14 -24.96
C ASN A 164 -22.03 8.42 -25.71
N ASP A 165 -23.15 8.43 -25.00
CA ASP A 165 -24.44 8.91 -25.52
C ASP A 165 -25.06 9.82 -24.46
N VAL A 166 -24.44 10.97 -24.25
CA VAL A 166 -25.20 12.16 -23.81
C VAL A 166 -25.76 12.80 -25.07
N GLU A 167 -26.83 12.19 -25.57
CA GLU A 167 -27.77 12.86 -26.45
C GLU A 167 -28.33 14.05 -25.66
N ALA A 168 -28.08 15.25 -26.16
CA ALA A 168 -28.40 16.50 -25.48
C ALA A 168 -29.91 16.58 -25.18
N LEU A 169 -30.28 16.53 -23.90
CA LEU A 169 -31.65 16.81 -23.45
C LEU A 169 -32.01 18.27 -23.78
N PRO A 170 -33.01 18.55 -24.62
CA PRO A 170 -33.37 19.90 -24.99
C PRO A 170 -34.28 20.52 -23.91
N MET A 171 -33.71 21.00 -22.80
CA MET A 171 -34.49 21.72 -21.77
C MET A 171 -33.77 22.92 -21.15
N LEU A 172 -32.80 23.52 -21.86
CA LEU A 172 -32.09 24.73 -21.39
C LEU A 172 -32.13 25.90 -22.40
N GLN A 173 -33.23 26.03 -23.16
CA GLN A 173 -33.46 27.19 -24.04
C GLN A 173 -34.70 28.03 -23.69
N ALA A 174 -35.42 27.71 -22.61
CA ALA A 174 -36.65 28.41 -22.22
C ALA A 174 -36.45 29.53 -21.16
N ALA A 175 -35.23 30.05 -20.98
CA ALA A 175 -34.92 31.03 -19.93
C ALA A 175 -34.34 32.36 -20.44
N GLN A 176 -34.62 32.73 -21.70
CA GLN A 176 -34.21 34.03 -22.25
C GLN A 176 -35.30 34.65 -23.12
N SER A 177 -36.43 35.01 -22.51
CA SER A 177 -37.33 36.04 -23.06
C SER A 177 -38.29 36.54 -21.97
N VAL A 178 -37.81 37.41 -21.08
CA VAL A 178 -38.69 38.29 -20.31
C VAL A 178 -38.64 39.66 -20.98
N PRO A 179 -39.74 40.14 -21.60
CA PRO A 179 -39.76 41.44 -22.26
C PRO A 179 -39.75 42.60 -21.23
N PRO A 180 -39.21 43.78 -21.61
CA PRO A 180 -38.99 44.91 -20.70
C PRO A 180 -40.29 45.57 -20.25
N SER A 181 -40.36 45.96 -18.98
CA SER A 181 -41.47 46.71 -18.38
C SER A 181 -41.52 48.16 -18.88
N GLN A 182 -42.71 48.64 -19.22
CA GLN A 182 -42.98 50.03 -19.63
C GLN A 182 -42.96 51.00 -18.43
N PRO A 183 -42.64 52.30 -18.64
CA PRO A 183 -42.51 53.27 -17.55
C PRO A 183 -43.79 54.10 -17.27
N GLY A 184 -44.03 54.35 -15.98
CA GLY A 184 -44.73 55.54 -15.45
C GLY A 184 -46.13 55.31 -14.88
N VAL A 185 -46.37 55.74 -13.62
CA VAL A 185 -47.22 56.89 -13.22
C VAL A 185 -47.07 57.12 -11.70
N ILE A 186 -46.93 58.39 -11.33
CA ILE A 186 -46.82 58.99 -9.97
C ILE A 186 -48.20 59.07 -9.31
N LEU A 187 -48.31 58.92 -7.98
CA LEU A 187 -49.31 59.56 -7.08
C LEU A 187 -48.86 59.33 -5.60
N GLN A 188 -48.22 60.30 -4.96
CA GLN A 188 -48.76 61.21 -3.91
C GLN A 188 -49.03 60.57 -2.52
N ASP A 189 -48.09 60.84 -1.60
CA ASP A 189 -48.23 61.59 -0.33
C ASP A 189 -49.31 61.24 0.74
N GLN A 190 -48.83 61.28 2.01
CA GLN A 190 -49.52 61.48 3.31
C GLN A 190 -50.22 60.31 4.02
N ALA A 191 -49.70 59.90 5.19
CA ALA A 191 -50.08 60.40 6.52
C ALA A 191 -49.18 59.80 7.63
#